data_AF-A0A2S8PGS2-F1
#
_entry.id   AF-A0A2S8PGS2-F1
#
_cell.length_a   1.000
_cell.length_b   1.000
_cell.length_c   1.000
_cell.angle_alpha   90.00
_cell.angle_beta   90.00
_cell.angle_gamma   90.00
#
_symmetry.space_group_name_H-M   'P 1'
#
loop_
_entity.id
_entity.type
_entity.pdbx_description
1 polymer ?
#
loop_
_entity_poly.entity_id
_entity_poly.type
_entity_poly.pdbx_seq_one_letter_code
_entity_poly.pdbx_strand_id
1 'polypeptide(L)'
;MRKFKTLTLFATAALGISMVFGGHNQALASSINVIGKNGPISSDVAPYLKKGTVLVPINIIGKLGLSNLNMSWDNTRKQVRISYRKVMITVKVNEKYRIIGDEGTQLAQPAQIKNGRVMVPVRFVGEALGEPVAWDAKSQTVTVGSSTVSSHAKSAQPWSESVSSLYLV
;
A
#
# COMPACT_ATOMS: atom_id res chain seq x y z
N MET A 1 -20.02 73.43 17.01
CA MET A 1 -19.48 72.50 18.02
C MET A 1 -18.38 71.65 17.39
N ARG A 2 -17.17 71.80 17.93
CA ARG A 2 -15.94 70.95 17.93
C ARG A 2 -15.57 70.10 16.70
N LYS A 3 -14.56 70.60 15.98
CA LYS A 3 -13.64 69.87 15.10
C LYS A 3 -12.68 69.01 15.94
N PHE A 4 -12.49 67.74 15.62
CA PHE A 4 -11.51 66.87 16.28
C PHE A 4 -10.14 66.98 15.58
N LYS A 5 -9.14 67.42 16.35
CA LYS A 5 -7.74 67.56 15.97
C LYS A 5 -7.01 66.20 16.00
N THR A 6 -6.05 66.05 15.10
CA THR A 6 -5.01 65.01 15.01
C THR A 6 -4.16 64.87 16.29
N LEU A 7 -3.76 63.64 16.67
CA LEU A 7 -2.49 63.38 17.40
C LEU A 7 -2.02 61.90 17.34
N THR A 8 -1.09 61.65 16.41
CA THR A 8 0.22 60.96 16.54
C THR A 8 0.41 59.63 17.31
N LEU A 9 0.87 58.63 16.54
CA LEU A 9 1.88 57.57 16.78
C LEU A 9 2.12 57.04 18.22
N PHE A 10 1.99 55.72 18.38
CA PHE A 10 2.85 54.94 19.27
C PHE A 10 3.49 53.77 18.52
N ALA A 11 4.76 53.56 18.86
CA ALA A 11 5.74 52.76 18.19
C ALA A 11 5.50 51.25 18.32
N THR A 12 6.06 50.56 17.32
CA THR A 12 6.33 49.12 17.23
C THR A 12 6.88 48.50 18.52
N ALA A 13 6.32 47.35 18.91
CA ALA A 13 7.03 46.33 19.67
C ALA A 13 6.87 44.99 18.94
N ALA A 14 7.95 44.54 18.31
CA ALA A 14 8.06 43.25 17.65
C ALA A 14 8.59 42.21 18.64
N LEU A 15 7.75 41.23 19.00
CA LEU A 15 8.07 39.92 19.59
C LEU A 15 6.81 39.08 19.29
N GLY A 16 6.77 38.13 18.36
CA GLY A 16 7.62 36.96 18.23
C GLY A 16 6.76 35.72 18.48
N ILE A 17 6.75 34.78 17.51
CA ILE A 17 6.23 33.40 17.59
C ILE A 17 4.72 33.23 17.29
N SER A 18 4.43 32.81 16.05
CA SER A 18 3.94 31.44 15.85
C SER A 18 4.16 30.98 14.41
N MET A 19 5.26 30.25 14.21
CA MET A 19 5.30 29.22 13.18
C MET A 19 4.17 28.24 13.46
N VAL A 20 3.25 28.06 12.52
CA VAL A 20 2.85 26.69 12.17
C VAL A 20 2.92 26.59 10.66
N PHE A 21 3.94 25.87 10.24
CA PHE A 21 4.05 25.20 8.96
C PHE A 21 2.79 24.35 8.74
N GLY A 22 1.78 24.96 8.15
CA GLY A 22 0.77 24.24 7.38
C GLY A 22 1.31 24.05 5.97
N GLY A 23 2.40 23.28 5.83
CA GLY A 23 2.65 22.63 4.57
C GLY A 23 1.41 21.80 4.31
N HIS A 24 0.51 22.30 3.47
CA HIS A 24 -0.41 21.45 2.76
C HIS A 24 0.50 20.55 1.95
N ASN A 25 0.92 19.43 2.56
CA ASN A 25 1.34 18.26 1.86
C ASN A 25 0.11 17.87 1.06
N GLN A 26 -0.05 18.53 -0.09
CA GLN A 26 -0.84 18.04 -1.17
C GLN A 26 -0.08 16.79 -1.57
N ALA A 27 -0.42 15.69 -0.90
CA ALA A 27 -0.06 14.37 -1.36
C ALA A 27 -0.60 14.32 -2.77
N LEU A 28 0.30 14.48 -3.75
CA LEU A 28 0.04 14.13 -5.13
C LEU A 28 -0.68 12.80 -5.06
N ALA A 29 -1.93 12.77 -5.51
CA ALA A 29 -2.75 11.58 -5.46
C ALA A 29 -2.04 10.53 -6.30
N SER A 30 -1.21 9.71 -5.65
CA SER A 30 -0.48 8.66 -6.29
C SER A 30 -1.48 7.59 -6.67
N SER A 31 -1.75 7.48 -7.97
CA SER A 31 -2.49 6.36 -8.52
C SER A 31 -1.62 5.12 -8.38
N ILE A 32 -1.76 4.43 -7.26
CA ILE A 32 -1.08 3.16 -7.01
C ILE A 32 -1.61 2.15 -8.02
N ASN A 33 -0.71 1.61 -8.84
CA ASN A 33 -1.03 0.57 -9.81
C ASN A 33 -1.00 -0.80 -9.13
N VAL A 34 -1.90 -1.70 -9.52
CA VAL A 34 -1.88 -3.08 -9.04
C VAL A 34 -1.81 -4.03 -10.22
N ILE A 35 -0.85 -4.94 -10.19
CA ILE A 35 -0.62 -5.98 -11.18
C ILE A 35 -0.85 -7.33 -10.51
N GLY A 36 -1.78 -8.11 -11.06
CA GLY A 36 -2.00 -9.51 -10.67
C GLY A 36 -1.33 -10.46 -11.66
N LYS A 37 -1.66 -11.75 -11.55
CA LYS A 37 -1.10 -12.80 -12.42
C LYS A 37 -1.41 -12.59 -13.91
N ASN A 38 -2.55 -11.98 -14.21
CA ASN A 38 -3.03 -11.77 -15.58
C ASN A 38 -2.75 -10.34 -16.09
N GLY A 39 -1.92 -9.56 -15.40
CA GLY A 39 -1.56 -8.19 -15.79
C GLY A 39 -2.20 -7.10 -14.93
N PRO A 40 -2.28 -5.86 -15.42
CA PRO A 40 -2.75 -4.71 -14.65
C PRO A 40 -4.24 -4.81 -14.33
N ILE A 41 -4.61 -4.46 -13.09
CA ILE A 41 -5.98 -4.54 -12.59
C ILE A 41 -6.52 -3.15 -12.35
N SER A 42 -7.61 -2.82 -13.03
CA SER A 42 -8.36 -1.58 -12.80
C SER A 42 -9.40 -1.74 -11.68
N SER A 43 -9.54 -0.68 -10.90
CA SER A 43 -10.47 -0.56 -9.78
C SER A 43 -11.23 0.76 -9.84
N ASP A 44 -12.49 0.71 -9.42
CA ASP A 44 -13.38 1.86 -9.28
C ASP A 44 -13.01 2.76 -8.10
N VAL A 45 -12.36 2.19 -7.08
CA VAL A 45 -11.74 2.94 -5.99
C VAL A 45 -10.22 2.82 -6.11
N ALA A 46 -9.50 3.93 -6.03
CA ALA A 46 -8.03 3.90 -6.10
C ALA A 46 -7.44 3.32 -4.80
N PRO A 47 -6.43 2.41 -4.90
CA PRO A 47 -5.61 2.05 -3.76
C PRO A 47 -4.86 3.27 -3.21
N TYR A 48 -4.49 3.24 -1.93
CA TYR A 48 -3.75 4.34 -1.32
C TYR A 48 -2.82 3.85 -0.21
N LEU A 49 -1.79 4.64 0.07
CA LEU A 49 -0.84 4.39 1.15
C LEU A 49 -1.35 5.06 2.44
N LYS A 50 -1.44 4.29 3.53
CA LYS A 50 -1.79 4.80 4.86
C LYS A 50 -0.81 4.24 5.89
N LYS A 51 -0.08 5.14 6.58
CA LYS A 51 0.90 4.76 7.62
C LYS A 51 1.89 3.68 7.13
N GLY A 52 2.42 3.83 5.90
CA GLY A 52 3.36 2.89 5.30
C GLY A 52 2.74 1.57 4.80
N THR A 53 1.43 1.41 4.86
CA THR A 53 0.72 0.22 4.36
C THR A 53 -0.14 0.58 3.15
N VAL A 54 0.01 -0.18 2.06
CA VAL A 54 -0.84 -0.02 0.87
C VAL A 54 -2.17 -0.73 1.12
N LEU A 55 -3.25 0.05 1.06
CA LEU A 55 -4.62 -0.41 1.17
C LEU A 55 -5.22 -0.50 -0.22
N VAL A 56 -5.62 -1.71 -0.60
CA VAL A 56 -6.26 -2.02 -1.88
C VAL A 56 -7.74 -2.34 -1.66
N PRO A 57 -8.63 -1.94 -2.57
CA PRO A 57 -10.00 -2.41 -2.57
C PRO A 57 -10.09 -3.92 -2.72
N ILE A 58 -11.00 -4.56 -1.98
CA ILE A 58 -11.16 -6.02 -1.98
C ILE A 58 -11.51 -6.62 -3.34
N ASN A 59 -12.17 -5.86 -4.22
CA ASN A 59 -12.48 -6.31 -5.59
C ASN A 59 -11.22 -6.55 -6.44
N ILE A 60 -10.11 -5.88 -6.15
CA ILE A 60 -8.83 -6.13 -6.81
C ILE A 60 -8.37 -7.56 -6.53
N ILE A 61 -8.58 -8.05 -5.30
CA ILE A 61 -8.21 -9.41 -4.89
C ILE A 61 -8.94 -10.46 -5.75
N GLY A 62 -10.24 -10.23 -6.02
CA GLY A 62 -11.03 -11.08 -6.93
C GLY A 62 -10.53 -11.10 -8.37
N LYS A 63 -9.81 -10.05 -8.79
CA LYS A 63 -9.28 -9.89 -10.16
C LYS A 63 -7.82 -10.32 -10.29
N LEU A 64 -7.22 -10.88 -9.23
CA LEU A 64 -5.81 -11.33 -9.25
C LEU A 64 -5.53 -12.48 -10.23
N GLY A 65 -6.57 -13.15 -10.74
CA GLY A 65 -6.42 -14.30 -11.64
C GLY A 65 -6.15 -15.62 -10.91
N LEU A 66 -6.51 -15.69 -9.63
CA LEU A 66 -6.39 -16.89 -8.80
C LEU A 66 -7.62 -17.78 -8.99
N SER A 67 -7.40 -19.02 -9.45
CA SER A 67 -8.48 -20.02 -9.56
C SER A 67 -8.94 -20.50 -8.18
N ASN A 68 -10.23 -20.81 -8.03
CA ASN A 68 -10.85 -21.24 -6.76
C ASN A 68 -10.84 -20.19 -5.64
N LEU A 69 -10.70 -18.91 -5.98
CA LEU A 69 -10.91 -17.80 -5.07
C LEU A 69 -12.40 -17.48 -4.97
N ASN A 70 -12.98 -17.62 -3.79
CA ASN A 70 -14.35 -17.24 -3.50
C ASN A 70 -14.36 -16.11 -2.46
N MET A 71 -15.16 -15.07 -2.69
CA MET A 71 -15.29 -13.95 -1.77
C MET A 71 -16.76 -13.72 -1.43
N SER A 72 -17.05 -13.56 -0.15
CA SER A 72 -18.39 -13.26 0.35
C SER A 72 -18.32 -12.11 1.34
N TRP A 73 -19.29 -11.20 1.25
CA TRP A 73 -19.47 -10.09 2.19
C TRP A 73 -20.62 -10.40 3.13
N ASP A 74 -20.35 -10.33 4.44
CA ASP A 74 -21.36 -10.42 5.49
C ASP A 74 -21.62 -9.00 6.03
N ASN A 75 -22.75 -8.43 5.63
CA ASN A 75 -23.13 -7.05 5.99
C ASN A 75 -23.55 -6.91 7.46
N THR A 76 -24.03 -8.00 8.07
CA THR A 76 -24.44 -8.03 9.48
C THR A 76 -23.23 -7.96 10.39
N ARG A 77 -22.20 -8.75 10.09
CA ARG A 77 -20.96 -8.81 10.88
C ARG A 77 -19.88 -7.86 10.38
N LYS A 78 -20.13 -7.12 9.28
CA LYS A 78 -19.19 -6.20 8.61
C LYS A 78 -17.85 -6.86 8.33
N GLN A 79 -17.89 -8.07 7.77
CA GLN A 79 -16.70 -8.87 7.49
C GLN A 79 -16.71 -9.42 6.05
N VAL A 80 -15.52 -9.45 5.45
CA VAL A 80 -15.27 -10.17 4.20
C VAL A 80 -14.76 -11.56 4.57
N ARG A 81 -15.31 -12.59 3.92
CA ARG A 81 -14.78 -13.95 3.94
C ARG A 81 -14.18 -14.26 2.58
N ILE A 82 -12.93 -14.67 2.57
CA ILE A 82 -12.21 -15.10 1.38
C ILE A 82 -11.86 -16.57 1.58
N SER A 83 -12.28 -17.41 0.65
CA SER A 83 -11.92 -18.82 0.62
C SER A 83 -11.03 -19.04 -0.59
N TYR A 84 -9.82 -19.53 -0.37
CA TYR A 84 -8.86 -19.85 -1.42
C TYR A 84 -8.19 -21.19 -1.12
N ARG A 85 -8.35 -22.16 -2.02
CA ARG A 85 -7.87 -23.53 -1.85
C ARG A 85 -8.39 -24.16 -0.54
N LYS A 86 -7.55 -24.26 0.50
CA LYS A 86 -7.91 -24.76 1.84
C LYS A 86 -7.84 -23.67 2.92
N VAL A 87 -7.53 -22.43 2.54
CA VAL A 87 -7.37 -21.30 3.45
C VAL A 87 -8.67 -20.50 3.48
N MET A 88 -9.17 -20.27 4.70
CA MET A 88 -10.25 -19.30 4.96
C MET A 88 -9.66 -18.08 5.64
N ILE A 89 -9.91 -16.91 5.03
CA ILE A 89 -9.50 -15.60 5.52
C ILE A 89 -10.76 -14.84 5.91
N THR A 90 -10.81 -14.36 7.15
CA THR A 90 -11.88 -13.47 7.59
C THR A 90 -11.30 -12.12 7.92
N VAL A 91 -11.81 -11.08 7.24
CA VAL A 91 -11.38 -9.70 7.41
C VAL A 91 -12.56 -8.89 7.92
N LYS A 92 -12.54 -8.50 9.19
CA LYS A 92 -13.56 -7.64 9.79
C LYS A 92 -13.15 -6.17 9.67
N VAL A 93 -14.12 -5.32 9.33
CA VAL A 93 -13.90 -3.88 9.15
C VAL A 93 -13.73 -3.21 10.52
N ASN A 94 -12.82 -2.23 10.59
CA ASN A 94 -12.49 -1.42 11.79
C ASN A 94 -11.90 -2.19 12.97
N GLU A 95 -11.69 -3.50 12.84
CA GLU A 95 -11.02 -4.30 13.85
C GLU A 95 -9.58 -4.63 13.43
N LYS A 96 -8.68 -4.67 14.41
CA LYS A 96 -7.26 -5.03 14.19
C LYS A 96 -7.03 -6.56 14.10
N TYR A 97 -8.09 -7.37 14.15
CA TYR A 97 -8.11 -8.84 14.28
C TYR A 97 -9.21 -9.46 13.35
N ARG A 98 -9.21 -10.71 12.83
CA ARG A 98 -8.25 -11.86 12.71
C ARG A 98 -8.85 -12.93 11.75
N ILE A 99 -7.98 -13.71 11.08
CA ILE A 99 -7.99 -15.19 10.80
C ILE A 99 -7.39 -15.47 9.40
N ILE A 100 -6.28 -16.21 9.38
CA ILE A 100 -5.77 -17.02 8.26
C ILE A 100 -5.71 -18.44 8.85
N GLY A 101 -6.73 -19.29 8.66
CA GLY A 101 -6.75 -20.61 9.32
C GLY A 101 -6.69 -20.57 10.86
N ASP A 102 -5.94 -21.49 11.51
CA ASP A 102 -5.93 -21.66 12.98
C ASP A 102 -4.94 -20.74 13.73
N GLU A 103 -3.90 -20.23 13.06
CA GLU A 103 -2.88 -19.36 13.66
C GLU A 103 -3.07 -17.91 13.20
N GLY A 104 -3.97 -17.18 13.86
CA GLY A 104 -4.32 -15.85 13.37
C GLY A 104 -3.20 -14.80 13.45
N THR A 105 -2.85 -14.28 12.28
CA THR A 105 -1.87 -13.21 12.00
C THR A 105 -2.44 -11.79 12.22
N GLN A 106 -1.60 -10.86 12.68
CA GLN A 106 -1.95 -9.46 12.93
C GLN A 106 -1.90 -8.60 11.65
N LEU A 107 -2.91 -7.75 11.43
CA LEU A 107 -2.90 -6.76 10.36
C LEU A 107 -2.00 -5.57 10.70
N ALA A 108 -1.14 -5.14 9.76
CA ALA A 108 -0.36 -3.90 9.90
C ALA A 108 -1.25 -2.64 9.95
N GLN A 109 -2.38 -2.66 9.23
CA GLN A 109 -3.44 -1.65 9.30
C GLN A 109 -4.81 -2.35 9.25
N PRO A 110 -5.80 -1.91 10.04
CA PRO A 110 -7.14 -2.49 9.99
C PRO A 110 -7.78 -2.26 8.61
N ALA A 111 -8.61 -3.22 8.21
CA ALA A 111 -9.46 -3.02 7.05
C ALA A 111 -10.47 -1.90 7.32
N GLN A 112 -10.75 -1.08 6.32
CA GLN A 112 -11.66 0.06 6.46
C GLN A 112 -12.56 0.18 5.25
N ILE A 113 -13.75 0.74 5.41
CA ILE A 113 -14.62 1.04 4.28
C ILE A 113 -14.30 2.45 3.78
N LYS A 114 -14.01 2.59 2.48
CA LYS A 114 -13.84 3.88 1.80
C LYS A 114 -14.65 3.85 0.51
N ASN A 115 -15.45 4.88 0.28
CA ASN A 115 -16.30 5.01 -0.92
C ASN A 115 -17.16 3.75 -1.18
N GLY A 116 -17.71 3.13 -0.12
CA GLY A 116 -18.51 1.91 -0.23
C GLY A 116 -17.73 0.63 -0.59
N ARG A 117 -16.38 0.67 -0.58
CA ARG A 117 -15.52 -0.49 -0.80
C ARG A 117 -14.73 -0.83 0.46
N VAL A 118 -14.58 -2.12 0.74
CA VAL A 118 -13.68 -2.59 1.80
C VAL A 118 -12.24 -2.48 1.29
N MET A 119 -11.42 -1.73 2.01
CA MET A 119 -10.01 -1.54 1.77
C MET A 119 -9.23 -2.47 2.70
N VAL A 120 -8.36 -3.29 2.12
CA VAL A 120 -7.58 -4.30 2.83
C VAL A 120 -6.08 -4.11 2.60
N PRO A 121 -5.21 -4.41 3.58
CA PRO A 121 -3.77 -4.38 3.36
C PRO A 121 -3.36 -5.42 2.33
N VAL A 122 -2.76 -4.98 1.22
CA VAL A 122 -2.43 -5.89 0.10
C VAL A 122 -1.46 -6.99 0.52
N ARG A 123 -0.48 -6.65 1.36
CA ARG A 123 0.53 -7.61 1.86
C ARG A 123 -0.11 -8.72 2.69
N PHE A 124 -1.02 -8.37 3.61
CA PHE A 124 -1.73 -9.36 4.41
C PHE A 124 -2.50 -10.32 3.53
N VAL A 125 -3.21 -9.81 2.53
CA VAL A 125 -4.00 -10.67 1.65
C VAL A 125 -3.09 -11.56 0.80
N GLY A 126 -1.98 -11.03 0.26
CA GLY A 126 -1.03 -11.85 -0.48
C GLY A 126 -0.40 -12.96 0.37
N GLU A 127 0.08 -12.64 1.57
CA GLU A 127 0.62 -13.61 2.54
C GLU A 127 -0.42 -14.68 2.91
N ALA A 128 -1.66 -14.26 3.19
CA ALA A 128 -2.75 -15.17 3.51
C ALA A 128 -3.14 -16.11 2.36
N LEU A 129 -2.98 -15.64 1.12
CA LEU A 129 -3.20 -16.44 -0.08
C LEU A 129 -1.95 -17.28 -0.45
N GLY A 130 -0.81 -17.07 0.21
CA GLY A 130 0.46 -17.70 -0.16
C GLY A 130 1.07 -17.17 -1.45
N GLU A 131 0.68 -15.96 -1.87
CA GLU A 131 1.16 -15.30 -3.09
C GLU A 131 2.19 -14.21 -2.74
N PRO A 132 3.33 -14.14 -3.43
CA PRO A 132 4.34 -13.10 -3.18
C PRO A 132 3.78 -11.71 -3.54
N VAL A 133 4.12 -10.71 -2.72
CA VAL A 133 3.75 -9.31 -2.94
C VAL A 133 5.01 -8.46 -3.04
N ALA A 134 5.21 -7.84 -4.21
CA ALA A 134 6.29 -6.89 -4.46
C ALA A 134 5.74 -5.46 -4.52
N TRP A 135 6.49 -4.51 -3.96
CA TRP A 135 6.20 -3.08 -4.03
C TRP A 135 7.34 -2.37 -4.73
N ASP A 136 7.03 -1.67 -5.84
CA ASP A 136 7.94 -0.76 -6.50
C ASP A 136 7.55 0.69 -6.15
N ALA A 137 8.38 1.33 -5.32
CA ALA A 137 8.16 2.70 -4.89
C ALA A 137 8.36 3.73 -6.02
N LYS A 138 9.17 3.43 -7.04
CA LYS A 138 9.43 4.35 -8.16
C LYS A 138 8.24 4.44 -9.10
N SER A 139 7.67 3.29 -9.45
CA SER A 139 6.49 3.21 -10.33
C SER A 139 5.16 3.21 -9.57
N GLN A 140 5.20 3.20 -8.23
CA GLN A 140 4.05 3.07 -7.34
C GLN A 140 3.18 1.86 -7.68
N THR A 141 3.83 0.74 -7.97
CA THR A 141 3.19 -0.48 -8.44
C THR A 141 3.27 -1.58 -7.39
N VAL A 142 2.12 -2.18 -7.07
CA VAL A 142 2.04 -3.42 -6.29
C VAL A 142 1.87 -4.59 -7.25
N THR A 143 2.74 -5.58 -7.15
CA THR A 143 2.63 -6.82 -7.93
C THR A 143 2.30 -7.97 -6.98
N VAL A 144 1.27 -8.75 -7.31
CA VAL A 144 0.81 -9.90 -6.52
C VAL A 144 0.83 -11.17 -7.37
N GLY A 145 1.47 -12.24 -6.88
CA GLY A 145 1.43 -13.56 -7.52
C GLY A 145 2.35 -13.75 -8.73
N SER A 146 3.10 -12.72 -9.12
CA SER A 146 4.22 -12.89 -10.05
C SER A 146 5.45 -13.28 -9.25
N SER A 147 5.87 -14.54 -9.32
CA SER A 147 7.25 -14.90 -9.04
C SER A 147 8.10 -14.18 -10.07
N THR A 148 8.54 -12.95 -9.78
CA THR A 148 9.75 -12.43 -10.40
C THR A 148 10.89 -13.30 -9.91
N VAL A 149 11.02 -14.51 -10.48
CA VAL A 149 12.36 -15.02 -10.73
C VAL A 149 13.06 -13.90 -11.45
N SER A 150 14.12 -13.41 -10.84
CA SER A 150 14.95 -12.35 -11.40
C SER A 150 15.44 -12.81 -12.78
N SER A 151 14.72 -12.50 -13.85
CA SER A 151 15.26 -12.49 -15.21
C SER A 151 16.14 -11.24 -15.40
N HIS A 152 16.96 -10.95 -14.39
CA HIS A 152 18.02 -9.96 -14.36
C HIS A 152 19.31 -10.56 -13.80
N ALA A 153 19.39 -11.88 -13.63
CA ALA A 153 20.62 -12.58 -13.38
C ALA A 153 20.91 -13.50 -14.58
N LYS A 154 21.98 -13.20 -15.31
CA LYS A 154 22.69 -14.07 -16.27
C LYS A 154 22.34 -13.95 -17.77
N SER A 155 22.58 -12.78 -18.36
CA SER A 155 22.91 -12.70 -19.80
C SER A 155 23.56 -11.36 -20.21
N ALA A 156 24.59 -10.92 -19.48
CA ALA A 156 25.51 -9.93 -20.01
C ALA A 156 26.89 -10.07 -19.35
N GLN A 157 27.90 -10.32 -20.18
CA GLN A 157 29.36 -10.26 -19.95
C GLN A 157 30.06 -11.57 -19.52
N PRO A 158 30.42 -12.46 -20.47
CA PRO A 158 31.64 -13.25 -20.33
C PRO A 158 32.79 -12.42 -20.91
N TRP A 159 33.57 -11.76 -20.06
CA TRP A 159 34.91 -11.34 -20.47
C TRP A 159 35.90 -11.60 -19.36
N SER A 160 37.08 -11.98 -19.82
CA SER A 160 38.31 -12.24 -19.09
C SER A 160 38.46 -13.63 -18.48
N GLU A 161 38.60 -14.62 -19.36
CA GLU A 161 39.88 -15.34 -19.33
C GLU A 161 41.01 -14.32 -19.17
N SER A 162 41.67 -14.29 -18.02
CA SER A 162 43.04 -13.78 -17.90
C SER A 162 43.67 -14.34 -16.63
N VAL A 163 44.55 -15.30 -16.89
CA VAL A 163 45.80 -15.61 -16.20
C VAL A 163 45.73 -15.97 -14.72
N SER A 164 45.48 -17.26 -14.45
CA SER A 164 46.16 -17.98 -13.36
C SER A 164 47.41 -18.69 -13.92
N SER A 165 48.39 -17.91 -14.37
CA SER A 165 49.77 -18.40 -14.46
C SER A 165 50.45 -17.97 -13.17
N LEU A 166 50.68 -18.93 -12.27
CA LEU A 166 51.71 -18.99 -11.24
C LEU A 166 51.30 -20.05 -10.21
N TYR A 167 51.70 -21.31 -10.44
CA TYR A 167 52.27 -22.15 -9.39
C TYR A 167 53.17 -23.18 -10.08
N LEU A 168 54.47 -22.94 -9.96
CA LEU A 168 55.53 -23.94 -10.12
C LEU A 168 55.29 -25.09 -9.11
N VAL A 169 55.52 -26.32 -9.54
CA VAL A 169 56.51 -27.30 -9.03
C VAL A 169 56.67 -28.38 -10.09
#